data_AF-A0A1J4UJB4-F1
#
_entry.id   AF-A0A1J4UJB4-F1
#
_cell.length_a   1.000
_cell.length_b   1.000
_cell.length_c   1.000
_cell.angle_alpha   90.00
_cell.angle_beta   90.00
_cell.angle_gamma   90.00
#
_symmetry.space_group_name_H-M   'P 1'
#
loop_
_entity.id
_entity.type
_entity.pdbx_description
1 polymer ?
#
loop_
_entity_poly.entity_id
_entity_poly.type
_entity_poly.pdbx_seq_one_letter_code
_entity_poly.pdbx_strand_id
1 'polypeptide(L)'
;MAFIKMGEVMGFSKRKSVESRQLWYDSGTQEPPPIILTCFYNERHFAVFNKDDIQIENAFFGLFPKEGISPIALAAYLNSSLFALTKELYGRLNLGEGVLTIYGPDWKQMPVLDLGMLSKEQMQALEKAFLRLGRQEILPVSEAIKTKPQLDLDKIVFDIFGLSQKERKEVYSALVELVTERITKAKSVKRNGNGNGNGRRKKKAAVGNENNENELQGRQNQQSNLVQFIL
;
A
#
# COMPACT_ATOMS: atom_id res chain seq x y z
N MET A 1 22.54 8.26 23.99
CA MET A 1 21.81 8.99 25.06
C MET A 1 21.54 10.47 24.76
N ALA A 2 22.27 11.16 23.87
CA ALA A 2 22.04 12.58 23.57
C ALA A 2 20.61 12.89 23.05
N PHE A 3 20.08 12.04 22.16
CA PHE A 3 18.73 12.22 21.59
C PHE A 3 17.59 12.08 22.61
N ILE A 4 17.74 11.19 23.60
CA ILE A 4 16.73 11.00 24.65
C ILE A 4 16.67 12.24 25.55
N LYS A 5 17.83 12.69 26.05
CA LYS A 5 17.91 13.90 26.88
C LYS A 5 17.38 15.13 26.14
N MET A 6 17.72 15.26 24.86
CA MET A 6 17.21 16.34 24.01
C MET A 6 15.69 16.28 23.88
N GLY A 7 15.11 15.09 23.67
CA GLY A 7 13.65 14.91 23.60
C GLY A 7 12.94 15.21 24.92
N GLU A 8 13.56 14.90 26.06
CA GLU A 8 13.04 15.24 27.38
C GLU A 8 13.04 16.75 27.62
N VAL A 9 14.13 17.45 27.27
CA VAL A 9 14.21 18.91 27.33
C VAL A 9 13.19 19.57 26.40
N MET A 10 12.97 19.01 25.21
CA MET A 10 11.95 19.47 24.26
C MET A 10 10.51 19.04 24.63
N GLY A 11 10.32 18.30 25.73
CA GLY A 11 9.00 17.88 26.20
C GLY A 11 8.33 16.79 25.35
N PHE A 12 9.06 16.07 24.50
CA PHE A 12 8.51 14.98 23.69
C PHE A 12 7.98 13.82 24.55
N SER A 13 8.65 13.55 25.68
CA SER A 13 8.23 12.54 26.65
C SER A 13 6.88 12.83 27.32
N LYS A 14 6.41 14.09 27.24
CA LYS A 14 5.13 14.56 27.82
C LYS A 14 4.00 14.65 26.79
N ARG A 15 4.22 14.20 25.55
CA ARG A 15 3.17 14.19 24.52
C ARG A 15 2.21 13.03 24.79
N LYS A 16 0.91 13.29 24.66
CA LYS A 16 -0.17 12.28 24.84
C LYS A 16 0.07 10.95 24.10
N SER A 17 0.71 10.98 22.93
CA SER A 17 0.97 9.78 22.12
C SER A 17 2.04 8.84 22.71
N VAL A 18 2.85 9.32 23.65
CA VAL A 18 3.97 8.56 24.25
C VAL A 18 4.05 8.67 25.78
N GLU A 19 3.28 9.55 26.41
CA GLU A 19 3.34 9.79 27.87
C GLU A 19 3.00 8.56 28.71
N SER A 20 2.17 7.66 28.17
CA SER A 20 1.78 6.41 28.83
C SER A 20 2.79 5.27 28.64
N ARG A 21 3.82 5.45 27.81
CA ARG A 21 4.83 4.41 27.54
C ARG A 21 5.87 4.38 28.66
N GLN A 22 6.29 3.16 29.04
CA GLN A 22 7.38 2.97 30.00
C GLN A 22 8.68 3.67 29.54
N LEU A 23 8.96 3.60 28.24
CA LEU A 23 10.02 4.36 27.57
C LEU A 23 9.38 5.15 26.42
N TRP A 24 9.30 6.47 26.55
CA TRP A 24 8.61 7.34 25.58
C TRP A 24 9.18 7.28 24.16
N TYR A 25 10.46 6.92 24.03
CA TYR A 25 11.19 6.77 22.77
C TYR A 25 11.15 5.35 22.21
N ASP A 26 10.61 4.39 22.95
CA ASP A 26 10.52 3.01 22.52
C ASP A 26 9.28 2.80 21.63
N SER A 27 9.51 2.19 20.47
CA SER A 27 8.49 1.82 19.50
C SER A 27 8.08 0.35 19.59
N GLY A 28 8.67 -0.38 20.56
CA GLY A 28 8.50 -1.81 20.74
C GLY A 28 9.24 -2.63 19.67
N THR A 29 9.23 -3.95 19.85
CA THR A 29 9.67 -4.90 18.83
C THR A 29 8.53 -5.12 17.84
N GLN A 30 8.83 -5.04 16.54
CA GLN A 30 7.88 -5.32 15.47
C GLN A 30 8.45 -6.43 14.60
N GLU A 31 7.63 -7.43 14.31
CA GLU A 31 8.02 -8.47 13.37
C GLU A 31 8.03 -7.88 11.96
N PRO A 32 9.14 -8.00 11.20
CA PRO A 32 9.19 -7.51 9.84
C PRO A 32 8.23 -8.34 8.97
N PRO A 33 7.42 -7.69 8.12
CA PRO A 33 6.40 -8.40 7.36
C PRO A 33 7.04 -9.19 6.21
N PRO A 34 6.60 -10.43 5.92
CA PRO A 34 7.11 -11.22 4.80
C PRO A 34 6.91 -10.57 3.43
N ILE A 35 5.85 -9.77 3.29
CA ILE A 35 5.51 -9.04 2.07
C ILE A 35 5.24 -7.57 2.42
N ILE A 36 5.79 -6.66 1.61
CA ILE A 36 5.60 -5.21 1.74
C ILE A 36 4.76 -4.70 0.58
N LEU A 37 3.73 -3.94 0.92
CA LEU A 37 2.82 -3.26 -0.01
C LEU A 37 2.93 -1.75 0.18
N THR A 38 2.76 -0.96 -0.87
CA THR A 38 2.69 0.50 -0.74
C THR A 38 1.25 0.95 -0.47
N CYS A 39 1.09 2.10 0.19
CA CYS A 39 -0.20 2.78 0.29
C CYS A 39 -0.59 3.48 -1.02
N PHE A 40 0.42 3.86 -1.81
CA PHE A 40 0.30 4.75 -2.96
C PHE A 40 0.76 4.04 -4.24
N TYR A 41 -0.11 4.01 -5.24
CA TYR A 41 0.17 3.46 -6.56
C TYR A 41 -0.03 4.54 -7.61
N ASN A 42 0.89 4.61 -8.57
CA ASN A 42 0.73 5.44 -9.75
C ASN A 42 0.93 4.55 -10.98
N GLU A 43 1.90 4.83 -11.86
CA GLU A 43 2.09 4.07 -13.09
C GLU A 43 2.55 2.61 -12.86
N ARG A 44 2.78 2.19 -11.61
CA ARG A 44 3.28 0.87 -11.24
C ARG A 44 2.47 0.25 -10.10
N HIS A 45 2.20 -1.04 -10.26
CA HIS A 45 1.61 -1.91 -9.25
C HIS A 45 2.60 -2.99 -8.88
N PHE A 46 2.97 -3.08 -7.61
CA PHE A 46 3.93 -4.09 -7.16
C PHE A 46 3.72 -4.49 -5.71
N ALA A 47 4.24 -5.66 -5.36
CA ALA A 47 4.42 -6.15 -4.00
C ALA A 47 5.85 -6.66 -3.84
N VAL A 48 6.46 -6.43 -2.69
CA VAL A 48 7.86 -6.79 -2.44
C VAL A 48 7.90 -7.99 -1.51
N PHE A 49 8.64 -9.04 -1.88
CA PHE A 49 8.99 -10.10 -0.94
C PHE A 49 10.16 -9.63 -0.07
N ASN A 50 9.93 -9.57 1.25
CA ASN A 50 10.86 -9.01 2.21
C ASN A 50 11.87 -10.05 2.70
N LYS A 51 12.80 -10.43 1.82
CA LYS A 51 13.80 -11.47 2.13
C LYS A 51 14.82 -11.08 3.22
N ASP A 52 14.97 -9.78 3.46
CA ASP A 52 16.03 -9.21 4.32
C ASP A 52 15.44 -8.67 5.64
N ASP A 53 14.19 -9.04 5.97
CA ASP A 53 13.53 -8.69 7.25
C ASP A 53 13.50 -7.17 7.53
N ILE A 54 13.25 -6.39 6.46
CA ILE A 54 13.22 -4.92 6.52
C ILE A 54 11.97 -4.44 7.27
N GLN A 55 12.19 -3.52 8.21
CA GLN A 55 11.11 -2.82 8.92
C GLN A 55 10.46 -1.76 8.03
N ILE A 56 9.16 -1.56 8.20
CA ILE A 56 8.39 -0.64 7.38
C ILE A 56 7.87 0.57 8.16
N GLU A 57 7.66 1.68 7.46
CA GLU A 57 7.02 2.88 7.98
C GLU A 57 5.56 2.99 7.50
N ASN A 58 4.87 4.05 7.92
CA ASN A 58 3.44 4.26 7.69
C ASN A 58 3.01 4.42 6.21
N ALA A 59 3.95 4.62 5.29
CA ALA A 59 3.70 4.66 3.85
C ALA A 59 3.54 3.26 3.21
N PHE A 60 3.74 2.21 4.01
CA PHE A 60 3.68 0.83 3.60
C PHE A 60 2.75 0.01 4.51
N PHE A 61 2.30 -1.12 4.00
CA PHE A 61 1.60 -2.15 4.74
C PHE A 61 2.38 -3.46 4.72
N GLY A 62 2.40 -4.12 5.87
CA GLY A 62 2.93 -5.46 6.01
C GLY A 62 1.83 -6.49 5.76
N LEU A 63 2.12 -7.48 4.93
CA LEU A 63 1.22 -8.59 4.64
C LEU A 63 1.84 -9.90 5.16
N PHE A 64 1.10 -10.58 6.02
CA PHE A 64 1.46 -11.85 6.63
C PHE A 64 0.59 -12.95 6.02
N PRO A 65 1.16 -13.83 5.17
CA PRO A 65 0.41 -14.96 4.63
C PRO A 65 -0.06 -15.89 5.75
N LYS A 66 -1.18 -16.58 5.51
CA LYS A 66 -1.59 -17.68 6.38
C LYS A 66 -0.55 -18.80 6.43
N GLU A 67 -0.64 -19.59 7.50
CA GLU A 67 0.15 -20.80 7.66
C GLU A 67 0.00 -21.71 6.41
N GLY A 68 1.12 -22.24 5.93
CA GLY A 68 1.17 -23.08 4.73
C GLY A 68 1.16 -22.33 3.40
N ILE A 69 0.92 -21.01 3.38
CA ILE A 69 0.98 -20.20 2.16
C ILE A 69 2.39 -19.62 1.96
N SER A 70 2.99 -19.90 0.81
CA SER A 70 4.29 -19.34 0.43
C SER A 70 4.20 -17.82 0.25
N PRO A 71 4.99 -17.01 1.01
CA PRO A 71 5.04 -15.57 0.81
C PRO A 71 5.51 -15.18 -0.60
N ILE A 72 6.40 -15.96 -1.20
CA ILE A 72 6.92 -15.70 -2.54
C ILE A 72 5.84 -15.95 -3.59
N ALA A 73 5.08 -17.04 -3.46
CA ALA A 73 3.97 -17.33 -4.38
C ALA A 73 2.86 -16.28 -4.26
N LEU A 74 2.55 -15.83 -3.03
CA LEU A 74 1.57 -14.77 -2.82
C LEU A 74 2.06 -13.45 -3.43
N ALA A 75 3.31 -13.07 -3.19
CA ALA A 75 3.91 -11.90 -3.84
C ALA A 75 3.86 -12.01 -5.37
N ALA A 76 4.05 -13.20 -5.94
CA ALA A 76 3.89 -13.45 -7.37
C ALA A 76 2.49 -13.06 -7.85
N TYR A 77 1.44 -13.60 -7.23
CA TYR A 77 0.07 -13.26 -7.57
C TYR A 77 -0.23 -11.76 -7.44
N LEU A 78 0.25 -11.12 -6.38
CA LEU A 78 0.04 -9.68 -6.13
C LEU A 78 0.76 -8.75 -7.15
N ASN A 79 1.72 -9.29 -7.91
CA ASN A 79 2.40 -8.62 -9.03
C ASN A 79 1.85 -9.03 -10.41
N SER A 80 0.79 -9.84 -10.47
CA SER A 80 0.13 -10.15 -11.75
C SER A 80 -0.68 -8.97 -12.28
N SER A 81 -0.85 -8.92 -13.60
CA SER A 81 -1.69 -7.92 -14.27
C SER A 81 -3.16 -8.05 -13.86
N LEU A 82 -3.63 -9.28 -13.58
CA LEU A 82 -4.97 -9.48 -13.05
C LEU A 82 -5.16 -8.77 -11.71
N PHE A 83 -4.21 -8.92 -10.79
CA PHE A 83 -4.31 -8.27 -9.49
C PHE A 83 -4.01 -6.76 -9.55
N ALA A 84 -3.18 -6.32 -10.50
CA ALA A 84 -3.04 -4.90 -10.80
C ALA A 84 -4.39 -4.29 -11.25
N LEU A 85 -5.13 -4.98 -12.11
CA LEU A 85 -6.48 -4.58 -12.52
C LEU A 85 -7.44 -4.57 -11.32
N THR A 86 -7.39 -5.58 -10.44
CA THR A 86 -8.18 -5.57 -9.20
C THR A 86 -7.87 -4.35 -8.34
N LYS A 87 -6.59 -3.95 -8.20
CA LYS A 87 -6.22 -2.73 -7.48
C LYS A 87 -6.82 -1.48 -8.10
N GLU A 88 -6.80 -1.35 -9.44
CA GLU A 88 -7.44 -0.20 -10.12
C GLU A 88 -8.94 -0.11 -9.82
N LEU A 89 -9.64 -1.24 -9.76
CA LEU A 89 -11.09 -1.28 -9.55
C LEU A 89 -11.51 -0.94 -8.11
N TYR A 90 -10.68 -1.31 -7.12
CA TYR A 90 -11.02 -1.17 -5.69
C TYR A 90 -10.29 -0.02 -4.99
N GLY A 91 -9.22 0.51 -5.59
CA GLY A 91 -8.44 1.59 -5.00
C GLY A 91 -9.15 2.94 -5.06
N ARG A 92 -8.76 3.84 -4.15
CA ARG A 92 -9.41 5.15 -3.98
C ARG A 92 -8.71 6.23 -4.80
N LEU A 93 -9.51 7.02 -5.51
CA LEU A 93 -9.08 8.22 -6.24
C LEU A 93 -9.39 9.49 -5.43
N ASN A 94 -8.59 9.73 -4.38
CA ASN A 94 -8.81 10.83 -3.43
C ASN A 94 -7.64 11.82 -3.35
N LEU A 95 -6.53 11.53 -4.02
CA LEU A 95 -5.35 12.39 -4.08
C LEU A 95 -5.19 13.01 -5.48
N GLY A 96 -4.38 14.07 -5.54
CA GLY A 96 -3.98 14.68 -6.81
C GLY A 96 -3.07 13.76 -7.64
N GLU A 97 -2.74 14.21 -8.85
CA GLU A 97 -1.77 13.56 -9.75
C GLU A 97 -2.11 12.13 -10.20
N GLY A 98 -3.34 11.67 -9.92
CA GLY A 98 -3.78 10.34 -10.35
C GLY A 98 -3.17 9.24 -9.49
N VAL A 99 -2.81 9.56 -8.24
CA VAL A 99 -2.37 8.56 -7.27
C VAL A 99 -3.58 7.76 -6.79
N LEU A 100 -3.48 6.45 -6.91
CA LEU A 100 -4.41 5.49 -6.33
C LEU A 100 -3.97 5.15 -4.91
N THR A 101 -4.89 5.26 -3.95
CA THR A 101 -4.61 4.90 -2.56
C THR A 101 -5.35 3.64 -2.12
N ILE A 102 -4.65 2.78 -1.39
CA ILE A 102 -5.22 1.54 -0.82
C ILE A 102 -4.77 1.46 0.64
N TYR A 103 -5.72 1.58 1.57
CA TYR A 103 -5.48 1.49 3.00
C TYR A 103 -5.89 0.14 3.57
N GLY A 104 -5.52 -0.14 4.82
CA GLY A 104 -5.87 -1.38 5.54
C GLY A 104 -7.32 -1.86 5.34
N PRO A 105 -8.35 -1.01 5.49
CA PRO A 105 -9.74 -1.41 5.26
C PRO A 105 -10.09 -1.77 3.81
N ASP A 106 -9.36 -1.24 2.82
CA ASP A 106 -9.59 -1.51 1.39
C ASP A 106 -9.09 -2.91 1.03
N TRP A 107 -7.94 -3.32 1.59
CA TRP A 107 -7.41 -4.68 1.42
C TRP A 107 -8.37 -5.77 1.88
N LYS A 108 -9.21 -5.50 2.90
CA LYS A 108 -10.18 -6.48 3.43
C LYS A 108 -11.33 -6.79 2.46
N GLN A 109 -11.62 -5.87 1.54
CA GLN A 109 -12.72 -6.01 0.59
C GLN A 109 -12.23 -6.46 -0.79
N MET A 110 -10.91 -6.45 -1.01
CA MET A 110 -10.31 -6.78 -2.28
C MET A 110 -10.28 -8.30 -2.47
N PRO A 111 -10.85 -8.85 -3.55
CA PRO A 111 -10.77 -10.28 -3.81
C PRO A 111 -9.33 -10.67 -4.12
N VAL A 112 -8.88 -11.76 -3.51
CA VAL A 112 -7.54 -12.33 -3.65
C VAL A 112 -7.69 -13.82 -3.93
N LEU A 113 -6.83 -14.37 -4.80
CA LEU A 113 -6.75 -15.80 -5.05
C LEU A 113 -6.42 -16.54 -3.74
N ASP A 114 -7.20 -17.55 -3.39
CA ASP A 114 -6.84 -18.47 -2.32
C ASP A 114 -5.73 -19.43 -2.81
N LEU A 115 -4.49 -19.15 -2.38
CA LEU A 115 -3.34 -19.96 -2.74
C LEU A 115 -3.37 -21.37 -2.12
N GLY A 116 -4.18 -21.59 -1.07
CA GLY A 116 -4.33 -22.91 -0.44
C GLY A 116 -5.00 -23.94 -1.36
N MET A 117 -5.67 -23.47 -2.42
CA MET A 117 -6.30 -24.30 -3.44
C MET A 117 -5.34 -24.73 -4.57
N LEU A 118 -4.13 -24.17 -4.62
CA LEU A 118 -3.18 -24.43 -5.69
C LEU A 118 -2.41 -25.73 -5.48
N SER A 119 -2.10 -26.42 -6.58
CA SER A 119 -1.18 -27.55 -6.55
C SER A 119 0.24 -27.10 -6.19
N LYS A 120 1.07 -28.03 -5.69
CA LYS A 120 2.48 -27.74 -5.38
C LYS A 120 3.23 -27.24 -6.62
N GLU A 121 2.91 -27.78 -7.79
CA GLU A 121 3.50 -27.41 -9.07
C GLU A 121 3.12 -25.97 -9.46
N GLN A 122 1.86 -25.59 -9.26
CA GLN A 122 1.38 -24.22 -9.49
C GLN A 122 2.07 -23.22 -8.55
N MET A 123 2.17 -23.54 -7.26
CA MET A 123 2.90 -22.71 -6.29
C MET A 123 4.36 -22.53 -6.70
N GLN A 124 5.07 -23.62 -7.03
CA GLN A 124 6.47 -23.55 -7.48
C GLN A 124 6.63 -22.77 -8.79
N ALA A 125 5.66 -22.85 -9.70
CA ALA A 125 5.67 -22.09 -10.94
C ALA A 125 5.56 -20.58 -10.66
N LEU A 126 4.66 -20.16 -9.77
CA LEU A 126 4.51 -18.77 -9.32
C LEU A 126 5.81 -18.25 -8.69
N GLU A 127 6.42 -19.01 -7.78
CA GLU A 127 7.68 -18.62 -7.14
C GLU A 127 8.81 -18.41 -8.15
N LYS A 128 9.00 -19.36 -9.06
CA LYS A 128 10.01 -19.27 -10.12
C LYS A 128 9.76 -18.08 -11.05
N ALA A 129 8.50 -17.81 -11.39
CA ALA A 129 8.14 -16.65 -12.20
C ALA A 129 8.46 -15.33 -11.49
N PHE A 130 8.13 -15.24 -10.19
CA PHE A 130 8.42 -14.06 -9.39
C PHE A 130 9.92 -13.77 -9.25
N LEU A 131 10.75 -14.80 -9.03
CA LEU A 131 12.19 -14.62 -8.95
C LEU A 131 12.81 -14.14 -10.28
N ARG A 132 12.20 -14.48 -11.43
CA ARG A 132 12.59 -13.92 -12.73
C ARG A 132 12.11 -12.49 -12.89
N LEU A 133 10.86 -12.20 -12.49
CA LEU A 133 10.29 -10.85 -12.52
C LEU A 133 11.13 -9.86 -11.70
N GLY A 134 11.57 -10.26 -10.51
CA GLY A 134 12.38 -9.43 -9.62
C GLY A 134 13.78 -9.04 -10.16
N ARG A 135 14.22 -9.62 -11.28
CA ARG A 135 15.48 -9.26 -11.97
C ARG A 135 15.29 -8.24 -13.09
N GLN A 136 14.04 -7.89 -13.39
CA GLN A 136 13.72 -6.94 -14.45
C GLN A 136 13.92 -5.50 -13.98
N GLU A 137 14.15 -4.62 -14.96
CA GLU A 137 14.05 -3.17 -14.74
C GLU A 137 12.65 -2.77 -14.24
N ILE A 138 12.61 -1.73 -13.42
CA ILE A 138 11.37 -1.15 -12.91
C ILE A 138 10.71 -0.37 -14.06
N LEU A 139 9.57 -0.87 -14.53
CA LEU A 139 8.81 -0.29 -15.63
C LEU A 139 7.40 0.12 -15.19
N PRO A 140 6.79 1.13 -15.84
CA PRO A 140 5.37 1.39 -15.71
C PRO A 140 4.55 0.23 -16.29
N VAL A 141 3.30 0.08 -15.85
CA VAL A 141 2.41 -1.02 -16.27
C VAL A 141 2.31 -1.14 -17.78
N SER A 142 2.19 -0.02 -18.51
CA SER A 142 2.07 -0.01 -19.96
C SER A 142 3.24 -0.68 -20.70
N GLU A 143 4.43 -0.68 -20.10
CA GLU A 143 5.62 -1.34 -20.64
C GLU A 143 5.88 -2.70 -19.99
N ALA A 144 5.63 -2.82 -18.68
CA ALA A 144 5.83 -4.06 -17.94
C ALA A 144 5.03 -5.22 -18.54
N ILE A 145 3.77 -5.01 -18.93
CA ILE A 145 2.91 -6.07 -19.51
C ILE A 145 3.40 -6.61 -20.87
N LYS A 146 4.35 -5.93 -21.51
CA LYS A 146 4.96 -6.39 -22.78
C LYS A 146 6.20 -7.25 -22.55
N THR A 147 6.72 -7.29 -21.32
CA THR A 147 7.95 -7.99 -20.98
C THR A 147 7.72 -9.48 -20.79
N LYS A 148 8.71 -10.29 -21.19
CA LYS A 148 8.63 -11.74 -21.05
C LYS A 148 8.42 -12.20 -19.59
N PRO A 149 9.13 -11.66 -18.57
CA PRO A 149 8.90 -12.08 -17.19
C PRO A 149 7.48 -11.80 -16.69
N GLN A 150 6.90 -10.65 -17.05
CA GLN A 150 5.51 -10.33 -16.70
C GLN A 150 4.53 -11.27 -17.43
N LEU A 151 4.69 -11.46 -18.74
CA LEU A 151 3.85 -12.38 -19.53
C LEU A 151 3.92 -13.83 -19.02
N ASP A 152 5.10 -14.29 -18.59
CA ASP A 152 5.29 -15.63 -18.04
C ASP A 152 4.57 -15.79 -16.69
N LEU A 153 4.57 -14.77 -15.83
CA LEU A 153 3.80 -14.74 -14.58
C LEU A 153 2.29 -14.71 -14.86
N ASP A 154 1.86 -13.79 -15.71
CA ASP A 154 0.45 -13.60 -16.02
C ASP A 154 -0.15 -14.82 -16.70
N LYS A 155 0.60 -15.53 -17.54
CA LYS A 155 0.17 -16.81 -18.11
C LYS A 155 -0.22 -17.80 -17.01
N ILE A 156 0.61 -17.96 -15.98
CA ILE A 156 0.34 -18.89 -14.87
C ILE A 156 -0.94 -18.48 -14.15
N VAL A 157 -1.07 -17.20 -13.81
CA VAL A 157 -2.26 -16.68 -13.10
C VAL A 157 -3.51 -16.85 -13.98
N PHE A 158 -3.46 -16.49 -15.26
CA PHE A 158 -4.59 -16.66 -16.17
C PHE A 158 -4.98 -18.12 -16.38
N ASP A 159 -4.01 -19.03 -16.41
CA ASP A 159 -4.27 -20.48 -16.48
C ASP A 159 -4.97 -20.98 -15.21
N ILE A 160 -4.59 -20.48 -14.01
CA ILE A 160 -5.26 -20.78 -12.73
C ILE A 160 -6.73 -20.34 -12.77
N PHE A 161 -7.01 -19.16 -13.32
CA PHE A 161 -8.38 -18.63 -13.45
C PHE A 161 -9.14 -19.18 -14.67
N GLY A 162 -8.49 -19.98 -15.53
CA GLY A 162 -9.11 -20.54 -16.73
C GLY A 162 -9.44 -19.51 -17.82
N LEU A 163 -8.75 -18.36 -17.87
CA LEU A 163 -9.07 -17.29 -18.81
C LEU A 163 -8.73 -17.68 -20.25
N SER A 164 -9.67 -17.41 -21.16
CA SER A 164 -9.49 -17.52 -22.61
C SER A 164 -8.52 -16.48 -23.16
N GLN A 165 -8.01 -16.70 -24.37
CA GLN A 165 -7.12 -15.73 -25.04
C GLN A 165 -7.77 -14.37 -25.27
N LYS A 166 -9.10 -14.31 -25.35
CA LYS A 166 -9.85 -13.06 -25.47
C LYS A 166 -9.85 -12.32 -24.13
N GLU A 167 -10.24 -12.98 -23.04
CA GLU A 167 -10.28 -12.39 -21.69
C GLU A 167 -8.89 -11.92 -21.24
N ARG A 168 -7.83 -12.66 -21.56
CA ARG A 168 -6.45 -12.24 -21.26
C ARG A 168 -6.11 -10.88 -21.91
N LYS A 169 -6.52 -10.68 -23.16
CA LYS A 169 -6.32 -9.39 -23.87
C LYS A 169 -7.16 -8.28 -23.24
N GLU A 170 -8.39 -8.58 -22.84
CA GLU A 170 -9.27 -7.64 -22.17
C GLU A 170 -8.70 -7.19 -20.82
N VAL A 171 -8.10 -8.10 -20.03
CA VAL A 171 -7.40 -7.74 -18.78
C VAL A 171 -6.29 -6.72 -19.04
N TYR A 172 -5.44 -6.96 -20.04
CA TYR A 172 -4.36 -6.03 -20.38
C TYR A 172 -4.89 -4.68 -20.88
N SER A 173 -5.89 -4.68 -21.76
CA SER A 173 -6.49 -3.44 -22.29
C SER A 173 -7.10 -2.62 -21.16
N ALA A 174 -7.97 -3.24 -20.35
CA ALA A 174 -8.65 -2.58 -19.24
C ALA A 174 -7.66 -2.02 -18.21
N LEU A 175 -6.60 -2.78 -17.89
CA LEU A 175 -5.57 -2.30 -16.97
C LEU A 175 -4.86 -1.06 -17.51
N VAL A 176 -4.43 -1.07 -18.77
CA VAL A 176 -3.74 0.08 -19.38
C VAL A 176 -4.68 1.27 -19.50
N GLU A 177 -5.93 1.05 -19.90
CA GLU A 177 -6.96 2.07 -20.02
C GLU A 177 -7.21 2.76 -18.68
N LEU A 178 -7.49 2.01 -17.62
CA LEU A 178 -7.77 2.58 -16.28
C LEU A 178 -6.58 3.38 -15.73
N VAL A 179 -5.36 2.84 -15.83
CA VAL A 179 -4.15 3.56 -15.39
C VAL A 179 -3.95 4.84 -16.21
N THR A 180 -4.13 4.78 -17.53
CA THR A 180 -3.97 5.93 -18.42
C THR A 180 -5.03 7.00 -18.16
N GLU A 181 -6.30 6.62 -18.04
CA GLU A 181 -7.41 7.51 -17.71
C GLU A 181 -7.17 8.23 -16.39
N ARG A 182 -6.73 7.50 -15.36
CA ARG A 182 -6.43 8.08 -14.05
C ARG A 182 -5.34 9.15 -14.13
N ILE A 183 -4.24 8.85 -14.82
CA ILE A 183 -3.09 9.77 -14.96
C ILE A 183 -3.46 10.98 -15.83
N THR A 184 -4.16 10.77 -16.95
CA THR A 184 -4.54 11.84 -17.88
C THR A 184 -5.59 12.77 -17.28
N LYS A 185 -6.59 12.23 -16.60
CA LYS A 185 -7.60 13.00 -15.87
C LYS A 185 -6.98 13.89 -14.80
N ALA A 186 -5.95 13.40 -14.11
CA ALA A 186 -5.25 14.22 -13.13
C ALA A 186 -4.49 15.40 -13.76
N LYS A 187 -3.96 15.23 -14.98
CA LYS A 187 -3.30 16.30 -15.75
C LYS A 187 -4.29 17.32 -16.32
N SER A 188 -5.53 16.92 -16.61
CA SER A 188 -6.54 17.82 -17.21
C SER A 188 -7.17 18.81 -16.24
N VAL A 189 -7.05 18.58 -14.92
CA VAL A 189 -7.55 19.51 -13.90
C VAL A 189 -6.57 20.67 -13.75
N LYS A 190 -6.94 21.87 -14.21
CA LYS A 190 -6.18 23.10 -13.96
C LYS A 190 -6.02 23.31 -12.45
N ARG A 191 -4.78 23.49 -11.97
CA ARG A 191 -4.54 24.01 -10.61
C ARG A 191 -5.18 25.39 -10.53
N ASN A 192 -6.29 25.52 -9.79
CA ASN A 192 -6.76 26.83 -9.37
C ASN A 192 -5.70 27.41 -8.43
N GLY A 193 -4.85 28.29 -8.96
CA GLY A 193 -3.84 29.03 -8.22
C GLY A 193 -4.50 30.03 -7.27
N ASN A 194 -5.07 29.56 -6.17
CA ASN A 194 -5.49 30.40 -5.05
C ASN A 194 -4.84 29.87 -3.77
N GLY A 195 -3.51 29.98 -3.75
CA GLY A 195 -2.67 29.71 -2.59
C GLY A 195 -1.70 30.86 -2.37
N ASN A 196 -2.16 32.11 -2.48
CA ASN A 196 -1.37 33.27 -2.10
C ASN A 196 -1.32 33.35 -0.56
N GLY A 197 -0.49 32.49 0.03
CA GLY A 197 -0.23 32.45 1.47
C GLY A 197 0.62 33.62 1.94
N ASN A 198 0.13 34.85 1.79
CA ASN A 198 0.70 36.03 2.44
C ASN A 198 -0.17 36.45 3.63
N GLY A 199 -0.31 35.54 4.59
CA GLY A 199 -0.91 35.82 5.89
C GLY A 199 0.13 36.30 6.87
N ARG A 200 0.38 37.62 6.91
CA ARG A 200 1.06 38.30 8.03
C ARG A 200 0.43 37.83 9.35
N ARG A 201 1.18 37.10 10.18
CA ARG A 201 0.86 36.88 11.60
C ARG A 201 0.84 38.23 12.32
N LYS A 202 -0.33 38.87 12.42
CA LYS A 202 -0.56 39.91 13.42
C LYS A 202 -0.70 39.22 14.78
N LYS A 203 0.28 39.44 15.67
CA LYS A 203 0.13 39.22 17.11
C LYS A 203 -1.12 39.99 17.59
N LYS A 204 -2.07 39.32 18.22
CA LYS A 204 -2.97 39.93 19.20
C LYS A 204 -3.01 39.05 20.45
N ALA A 205 -2.86 39.74 21.57
CA ALA A 205 -2.71 39.22 22.91
C ALA A 205 -4.02 38.59 23.43
N ALA A 206 -3.85 37.79 24.49
CA ALA A 206 -4.84 37.04 25.23
C ALA A 206 -6.04 37.88 25.71
N VAL A 207 -7.24 37.28 25.65
CA VAL A 207 -8.23 37.20 26.75
C VAL A 207 -9.03 35.91 26.51
N GLY A 208 -9.20 35.10 27.55
CA GLY A 208 -9.87 33.80 27.48
C GLY A 208 -11.39 33.89 27.41
N ASN A 209 -12.01 32.77 27.02
CA ASN A 209 -13.21 32.28 27.69
C ASN A 209 -13.39 30.78 27.44
N GLU A 210 -13.78 30.09 28.49
CA GLU A 210 -14.10 28.68 28.56
C GLU A 210 -15.40 28.35 27.79
N ASN A 211 -15.62 27.05 27.60
CA ASN A 211 -16.87 26.40 27.14
C ASN A 211 -17.01 26.15 25.63
N ASN A 212 -16.54 24.98 25.19
CA ASN A 212 -17.42 23.92 24.65
C ASN A 212 -16.58 22.67 24.32
N GLU A 213 -16.12 21.98 25.36
CA GLU A 213 -15.71 20.58 25.28
C GLU A 213 -16.96 19.71 25.38
N ASN A 214 -17.65 19.47 24.25
CA ASN A 214 -18.62 18.38 24.08
C ASN A 214 -19.05 18.33 22.61
N GLU A 215 -18.18 17.81 21.74
CA GLU A 215 -18.60 17.23 20.44
C GLU A 215 -17.48 16.49 19.67
N LEU A 216 -16.25 16.41 20.19
CA LEU A 216 -15.12 15.74 19.52
C LEU A 216 -14.69 14.41 20.15
N GLN A 217 -15.44 13.89 21.13
CA GLN A 217 -15.15 12.62 21.84
C GLN A 217 -15.46 11.35 21.02
N GLY A 218 -15.83 11.44 19.74
CA GLY A 218 -16.34 10.31 18.95
C GLY A 218 -15.39 9.66 17.95
N ARG A 219 -14.13 10.10 17.80
CA ARG A 219 -13.27 9.66 16.67
C ARG A 219 -11.79 9.38 16.97
N GLN A 220 -11.46 8.96 18.19
CA GLN A 220 -10.11 8.46 18.48
C GLN A 220 -10.18 7.20 19.33
N ASN A 221 -10.40 6.06 18.68
CA ASN A 221 -10.09 4.72 19.20
C ASN A 221 -10.22 3.65 18.11
N GLN A 222 -9.34 3.67 17.10
CA GLN A 222 -9.05 2.59 16.13
C GLN A 222 -7.68 2.94 15.51
N GLN A 223 -6.65 2.12 15.37
CA GLN A 223 -6.48 0.68 15.36
C GLN A 223 -5.00 0.35 15.66
N SER A 224 -4.78 -0.76 16.37
CA SER A 224 -3.54 -1.52 16.31
C SER A 224 -3.32 -2.01 14.88
N ASN A 225 -2.20 -1.65 14.25
CA ASN A 225 -1.82 -2.12 12.90
C ASN A 225 -1.15 -3.49 12.96
N LEU A 226 -1.86 -4.49 13.50
CA LEU A 226 -1.54 -5.90 13.26
C LEU A 226 -2.71 -6.48 12.48
N VAL A 227 -2.48 -6.82 11.21
CA VAL A 227 -3.45 -7.58 10.41
C VAL A 227 -3.01 -9.04 10.45
N GLN A 228 -3.54 -9.79 11.42
CA GLN A 228 -3.62 -11.24 11.28
C GLN A 228 -4.79 -11.56 10.36
N PHE A 229 -4.54 -12.33 9.31
CA PHE A 229 -5.56 -12.74 8.35
C PHE A 229 -6.25 -14.03 8.78
N ILE A 230 -7.59 -13.97 8.84
CA ILE A 230 -8.49 -15.07 8.50
C ILE A 230 -8.82 -14.80 7.02
N LEU A 231 -8.52 -15.73 6.09
CA LEU A 231 -8.01 -15.47 4.72
C LEU A 231 -7.02 -16.53 4.24
#